data_AF-A0A135UXF5-F1
#
_entry.id   AF-A0A135UXF5-F1
#
_cell.length_a   1.000
_cell.length_b   1.000
_cell.length_c   1.000
_cell.angle_alpha   90.00
_cell.angle_beta   90.00
_cell.angle_gamma   90.00
#
_symmetry.space_group_name_H-M   'P 1'
#
loop_
_entity.id
_entity.type
_entity.pdbx_description
1 polymer ?
#
loop_
_entity_poly.entity_id
_entity_poly.type
_entity_poly.pdbx_seq_one_letter_code
_entity_poly.pdbx_strand_id
1 'polypeptide(L)'
;PLVDPRTYTINDKKTTLPSENLLTVLTSIALHKARNDDVNAALPIFISVLRARRALPQVPLPGQERPTETPATLWQRIWNLAQAPRYPAPPDDGTRSPWRHPKELCEEAGLNLYIGEIIYAAAAAAKDSSSKKQAVNRDEGLAWTRDAVDLAEEQLRKLGPIGGDKEARKTCRECLGTGLQNWSAMVASLAREEEAKNQAAPAKSAFGFWTETKTEESRWAAEEKVVKERIRRTRELLVQVEPPVAGLASLLQV
;
A
#
# COMPACT_ATOMS: atom_id res chain seq x y z
N PRO A 1 1.68 5.09 29.62
CA PRO A 1 2.70 5.19 28.53
C PRO A 1 2.03 5.60 27.21
N LEU A 2 2.75 6.10 26.19
CA LEU A 2 2.14 6.42 24.88
C LEU A 2 1.65 5.13 24.19
N VAL A 3 2.50 4.10 24.24
CA VAL A 3 2.22 2.74 23.79
C VAL A 3 1.90 1.86 25.00
N ASP A 4 0.88 1.01 24.90
CA ASP A 4 0.65 -0.04 25.90
C ASP A 4 1.71 -1.17 25.73
N PRO A 5 2.52 -1.48 26.75
CA PRO A 5 3.57 -2.50 26.63
C PRO A 5 3.04 -3.94 26.45
N ARG A 6 1.77 -4.22 26.74
CA ARG A 6 1.19 -5.56 26.60
C ARG A 6 0.62 -5.80 25.22
N THR A 7 -0.10 -4.81 24.69
CA THR A 7 -0.79 -4.91 23.40
C THR A 7 -0.01 -4.27 22.25
N TYR A 8 1.01 -3.48 22.55
CA TYR A 8 1.76 -2.66 21.60
C TYR A 8 0.90 -1.68 20.80
N THR A 9 -0.28 -1.31 21.33
CA THR A 9 -1.17 -0.34 20.69
C THR A 9 -0.89 1.09 21.13
N ILE A 10 -0.99 2.05 20.21
CA ILE A 10 -0.87 3.49 20.49
C ILE A 10 -2.16 3.99 21.17
N ASN A 11 -2.02 4.79 22.22
CA ASN A 11 -3.16 5.38 22.94
C ASN A 11 -3.55 6.75 22.34
N ASP A 12 -4.64 6.81 21.58
CA ASP A 12 -5.08 8.04 20.90
C ASP A 12 -5.58 9.15 21.83
N LYS A 13 -5.90 8.81 23.09
CA LYS A 13 -6.38 9.78 24.08
C LYS A 13 -5.30 10.75 24.54
N LYS A 14 -4.05 10.57 24.10
CA LYS A 14 -2.92 11.41 24.48
C LYS A 14 -2.63 12.43 23.38
N THR A 15 -2.33 13.65 23.79
CA THR A 15 -1.99 14.78 22.90
C THR A 15 -0.61 14.66 22.25
N THR A 16 0.23 13.71 22.68
CA THR A 16 1.58 13.52 22.13
C THR A 16 1.53 12.68 20.86
N LEU A 17 2.00 13.24 19.74
CA LEU A 17 2.16 12.52 18.47
C LEU A 17 3.31 11.50 18.56
N PRO A 18 3.16 10.31 17.96
CA PRO A 18 4.23 9.32 17.92
C PRO A 18 5.37 9.76 16.99
N SER A 19 6.59 9.33 17.32
CA SER A 19 7.77 9.55 16.48
C SER A 19 7.82 8.58 15.28
N GLU A 20 8.58 8.93 14.24
CA GLU A 20 8.76 8.07 13.05
C GLU A 20 9.37 6.72 13.42
N ASN A 21 10.38 6.71 14.30
CA ASN A 21 10.98 5.47 14.80
C ASN A 21 9.95 4.58 15.51
N LEU A 22 9.04 5.18 16.29
CA LEU A 22 8.03 4.41 17.01
C LEU A 22 7.01 3.78 16.05
N LEU A 23 6.56 4.52 15.03
CA LEU A 23 5.67 3.99 13.99
C LEU A 23 6.34 2.84 13.22
N THR A 24 7.62 2.99 12.88
CA THR A 24 8.42 1.97 12.18
C THR A 24 8.58 0.71 13.03
N VAL A 25 8.94 0.85 14.31
CA VAL A 25 9.12 -0.29 15.23
C VAL A 25 7.80 -1.02 15.49
N LEU A 26 6.69 -0.32 15.68
CA LEU A 26 5.39 -0.97 15.87
C LEU A 26 4.93 -1.73 14.62
N THR A 27 5.20 -1.16 13.44
CA THR A 27 4.91 -1.84 12.16
C THR A 27 5.76 -3.11 12.01
N SER A 28 7.04 -3.07 12.38
CA SER A 28 7.92 -4.26 12.30
C SER A 28 7.55 -5.33 13.33
N ILE A 29 7.14 -4.94 14.54
CA ILE A 29 6.61 -5.86 15.56
C ILE A 29 5.33 -6.53 15.06
N ALA A 30 4.40 -5.75 14.49
CA ALA A 30 3.16 -6.27 13.93
C ALA A 30 3.43 -7.25 12.78
N LEU A 31 4.37 -6.91 11.89
CA LEU A 31 4.80 -7.79 10.80
C LEU A 31 5.41 -9.10 11.32
N HIS A 32 6.28 -9.02 12.33
CA HIS A 32 6.86 -10.21 12.96
C HIS A 32 5.78 -11.11 13.57
N LYS A 33 4.77 -10.52 14.26
CA LYS A 33 3.63 -11.27 14.79
C LYS A 33 2.80 -11.93 13.69
N ALA A 34 2.46 -11.19 12.64
CA ALA A 34 1.69 -11.70 11.51
C ALA A 34 2.41 -12.86 10.80
N ARG A 35 3.74 -12.76 10.63
CA ARG A 35 4.56 -13.82 10.01
C ARG A 35 4.70 -15.08 10.86
N ASN A 36 4.44 -14.99 12.16
CA ASN A 36 4.46 -16.12 13.11
C ASN A 36 3.04 -16.60 13.45
N ASP A 37 2.08 -16.40 12.55
CA ASP A 37 0.67 -16.80 12.67
C ASP A 37 -0.11 -16.16 13.83
N ASP A 38 0.45 -15.17 14.52
CA ASP A 38 -0.21 -14.40 15.59
C ASP A 38 -0.98 -13.19 15.01
N VAL A 39 -1.90 -13.48 14.09
CA VAL A 39 -2.71 -12.46 13.38
C VAL A 39 -3.64 -11.68 14.31
N ASN A 40 -4.11 -12.32 15.38
CA ASN A 40 -5.00 -11.70 16.38
C ASN A 40 -4.29 -10.60 17.18
N ALA A 41 -3.00 -10.76 17.46
CA ALA A 41 -2.22 -9.70 18.10
C ALA A 41 -1.67 -8.69 17.08
N ALA A 42 -1.39 -9.09 15.84
CA ALA A 42 -0.85 -8.19 14.82
C ALA A 42 -1.86 -7.13 14.34
N LEU A 43 -3.10 -7.55 14.05
CA LEU A 43 -4.15 -6.69 13.50
C LEU A 43 -4.44 -5.42 14.35
N PRO A 44 -4.64 -5.50 15.68
CA PRO A 44 -4.87 -4.30 16.49
C PRO A 44 -3.66 -3.35 16.51
N ILE A 45 -2.43 -3.87 16.40
CA ILE A 45 -1.23 -3.02 16.30
C ILE A 45 -1.27 -2.25 14.97
N PHE A 46 -1.48 -2.93 13.84
CA PHE A 46 -1.59 -2.26 12.54
C PHE A 46 -2.69 -1.20 12.50
N ILE A 47 -3.88 -1.50 13.03
CA ILE A 47 -4.98 -0.53 13.11
C ILE A 47 -4.60 0.67 13.99
N SER A 48 -3.90 0.46 15.11
CA SER A 48 -3.47 1.55 15.97
C SER A 48 -2.43 2.45 15.29
N VAL A 49 -1.48 1.87 14.55
CA VAL A 49 -0.48 2.62 13.77
C VAL A 49 -1.17 3.40 12.64
N LEU A 50 -2.09 2.78 11.92
CA LEU A 50 -2.86 3.41 10.85
C LEU A 50 -3.64 4.64 11.37
N ARG A 51 -4.33 4.49 12.51
CA ARG A 51 -5.05 5.60 13.13
C ARG A 51 -4.11 6.73 13.54
N ALA A 52 -2.97 6.39 14.13
CA ALA A 52 -1.98 7.38 14.53
C ALA A 52 -1.41 8.15 13.32
N ARG A 53 -1.15 7.47 12.19
CA ARG A 53 -0.73 8.12 10.94
C ARG A 53 -1.80 9.03 10.35
N ARG A 54 -3.07 8.63 10.40
CA ARG A 54 -4.20 9.47 9.96
C ARG A 54 -4.38 10.72 10.81
N ALA A 55 -3.95 10.70 12.06
CA ALA A 55 -4.00 11.82 12.99
C ALA A 55 -2.80 12.78 12.89
N LEU A 56 -1.82 12.49 12.03
CA LEU A 56 -0.66 13.37 11.82
C LEU A 56 -1.06 14.72 11.20
N PRO A 57 -0.31 15.79 11.49
CA PRO A 57 -0.57 17.11 10.94
C PRO A 57 -0.35 17.12 9.42
N GLN A 58 -1.17 17.86 8.69
CA GLN A 58 -1.08 18.00 7.22
C GLN A 58 0.04 18.96 6.77
N VAL A 59 0.50 19.82 7.68
CA VAL A 59 1.51 20.84 7.43
C VAL A 59 2.79 20.47 8.18
N PRO A 60 3.98 20.64 7.58
CA PRO A 60 5.24 20.41 8.28
C PRO A 60 5.35 21.30 9.52
N LEU A 61 5.89 20.73 10.60
CA LEU A 61 6.32 21.54 11.74
C LEU A 61 7.57 22.34 11.33
N PRO A 62 7.85 23.51 11.96
CA PRO A 62 9.03 24.30 11.68
C PRO A 62 10.32 23.45 11.73
N GLY A 63 11.10 23.46 10.65
CA GLY A 63 12.33 22.68 10.54
C GLY A 63 12.16 21.22 10.08
N GLN A 64 10.96 20.81 9.66
CA GLN A 64 10.71 19.53 8.96
C GLN A 64 10.41 19.71 7.46
N GLU A 65 10.74 20.88 6.92
CA GLU A 65 10.59 21.15 5.49
C GLU A 65 11.55 20.25 4.71
N ARG A 66 11.00 19.44 3.81
CA ARG A 66 11.84 18.65 2.91
C ARG A 66 12.32 19.53 1.76
N PRO A 67 13.58 19.37 1.34
CA PRO A 67 14.09 20.07 0.17
C PRO A 67 13.29 19.61 -1.05
N THR A 68 12.46 20.51 -1.57
CA THR A 68 11.88 20.34 -2.90
C THR A 68 13.01 20.54 -3.90
N GLU A 69 13.50 19.45 -4.50
CA GLU A 69 14.43 19.53 -5.64
C GLU A 69 13.71 20.27 -6.78
N THR A 70 13.91 21.58 -6.88
CA THR A 70 13.48 22.35 -8.03
C THR A 70 14.38 21.98 -9.21
N PRO A 71 13.83 21.74 -10.41
CA PRO A 71 14.64 21.40 -11.58
C PRO A 71 15.56 22.58 -11.90
N ALA A 72 16.86 22.43 -11.61
CA ALA A 72 17.85 23.45 -11.87
C ALA A 72 18.07 23.63 -13.38
N THR A 73 17.99 24.88 -13.85
CA THR A 73 18.33 25.26 -15.23
C THR A 73 19.80 24.96 -15.52
N LEU A 74 20.18 24.71 -16.78
CA LEU A 74 21.58 24.44 -17.18
C LEU A 74 22.58 25.46 -16.61
N TRP A 75 22.26 26.75 -16.65
CA TRP A 75 23.08 27.81 -16.06
C TRP A 75 23.23 27.72 -14.53
N GLN A 76 22.16 27.34 -13.83
CA GLN A 76 22.21 27.14 -12.37
C GLN A 76 23.07 25.93 -12.00
N ARG A 77 23.09 24.87 -12.82
CA ARG A 77 23.98 23.73 -12.61
C ARG A 77 25.45 24.10 -12.72
N ILE A 78 25.82 24.93 -13.71
CA ILE A 78 27.18 25.44 -13.89
C ILE A 78 27.58 26.34 -12.71
N TRP A 79 26.68 27.23 -12.29
CA TRP A 79 26.92 28.12 -11.15
C TRP A 79 27.04 27.36 -9.83
N ASN A 80 26.22 26.34 -9.60
CA ASN A 80 26.28 25.49 -8.41
C ASN A 80 27.56 24.64 -8.35
N LEU A 81 28.15 24.31 -9.51
CA LEU A 81 29.44 23.60 -9.56
C LEU A 81 30.62 24.52 -9.18
N ALA A 82 30.49 25.83 -9.41
CA ALA A 82 31.49 26.82 -9.04
C ALA A 82 31.44 27.21 -7.55
N GLN A 83 30.32 26.93 -6.86
CA GLN A 83 30.20 27.14 -5.42
C GLN A 83 30.68 25.91 -4.65
N ALA A 84 31.35 26.13 -3.52
CA ALA A 84 31.70 25.04 -2.61
C ALA A 84 30.42 24.29 -2.20
N PRO A 85 30.44 22.94 -2.20
CA PRO A 85 29.25 22.17 -1.86
C PRO A 85 28.82 22.51 -0.42
N ARG A 86 27.58 22.96 -0.26
CA ARG A 86 27.00 23.13 1.07
C ARG A 86 26.95 21.77 1.73
N TYR A 87 27.46 21.66 2.95
CA TYR A 87 27.38 20.42 3.72
C TYR A 87 25.91 19.96 3.77
N PRO A 88 25.61 18.68 3.50
CA PRO A 88 24.24 18.20 3.49
C PRO A 88 23.60 18.41 4.87
N ALA A 89 22.28 18.61 4.90
CA ALA A 89 21.57 18.60 6.17
C ALA A 89 21.81 17.26 6.87
N PRO A 90 21.92 17.24 8.22
CA PRO A 90 21.97 15.97 8.94
C PRO A 90 20.75 15.12 8.58
N PRO A 91 20.89 13.79 8.51
CA PRO A 91 19.76 12.90 8.32
C PRO A 91 18.76 13.08 9.48
N ASP A 92 17.49 12.77 9.22
CA ASP A 92 16.48 12.80 10.29
C ASP A 92 16.83 11.77 11.36
N ASP A 93 16.67 12.14 12.63
CA ASP A 93 16.93 11.28 13.77
C ASP A 93 15.76 10.31 14.04
N GLY A 94 14.61 10.54 13.39
CA GLY A 94 13.38 9.76 13.53
C GLY A 94 12.73 9.87 14.91
N THR A 95 13.23 10.76 15.76
CA THR A 95 12.69 11.04 17.11
C THR A 95 11.51 12.01 17.05
N ARG A 96 11.41 12.78 15.97
CA ARG A 96 10.32 13.72 15.73
C ARG A 96 9.10 13.00 15.18
N SER A 97 7.92 13.58 15.43
CA SER A 97 6.70 13.10 14.80
C SER A 97 6.69 13.48 13.32
N PRO A 98 6.43 12.54 12.40
CA PRO A 98 6.28 12.89 10.99
C PRO A 98 5.03 13.74 10.79
N TRP A 99 4.94 14.40 9.65
CA TRP A 99 3.74 15.06 9.16
C TRP A 99 3.25 14.33 7.91
N ARG A 100 1.98 14.51 7.52
CA ARG A 100 1.29 13.72 6.51
C ARG A 100 1.70 14.06 5.07
N HIS A 101 2.96 13.77 4.75
CA HIS A 101 3.57 13.98 3.45
C HIS A 101 3.42 12.74 2.54
N PRO A 102 3.80 12.80 1.24
CA PRO A 102 3.53 11.72 0.29
C PRO A 102 4.09 10.34 0.69
N LYS A 103 5.28 10.25 1.30
CA LYS A 103 5.83 8.97 1.82
C LYS A 103 4.93 8.41 2.94
N GLU A 104 4.48 9.19 3.92
CA GLU A 104 3.52 8.70 4.94
C GLU A 104 2.22 8.17 4.35
N LEU A 105 1.69 8.85 3.31
CA LEU A 105 0.46 8.42 2.65
C LEU A 105 0.65 7.08 1.93
N CYS A 106 1.84 6.81 1.40
CA CYS A 106 2.15 5.52 0.80
C CYS A 106 2.45 4.45 1.85
N GLU A 107 3.03 4.81 3.00
CA GLU A 107 3.11 3.89 4.14
C GLU A 107 1.72 3.58 4.73
N GLU A 108 0.79 4.53 4.71
CA GLU A 108 -0.63 4.30 5.03
C GLU A 108 -1.25 3.28 4.07
N ALA A 109 -0.97 3.38 2.76
CA ALA A 109 -1.40 2.38 1.79
C ALA A 109 -0.81 1.00 2.10
N GLY A 110 0.47 0.92 2.48
CA GLY A 110 1.10 -0.33 2.92
C GLY A 110 0.43 -0.94 4.16
N LEU A 111 0.01 -0.13 5.13
CA LEU A 111 -0.74 -0.62 6.30
C LEU A 111 -2.12 -1.16 5.92
N ASN A 112 -2.85 -0.47 5.05
CA ASN A 112 -4.13 -0.95 4.54
C ASN A 112 -3.96 -2.30 3.83
N LEU A 113 -2.86 -2.48 3.09
CA LEU A 113 -2.54 -3.73 2.42
C LEU A 113 -2.32 -4.88 3.41
N TYR A 114 -1.49 -4.68 4.45
CA TYR A 114 -1.28 -5.70 5.49
C TYR A 114 -2.57 -6.05 6.23
N ILE A 115 -3.40 -5.05 6.56
CA ILE A 115 -4.69 -5.26 7.21
C ILE A 115 -5.60 -6.10 6.30
N GLY A 116 -5.70 -5.74 5.02
CA GLY A 116 -6.51 -6.46 4.04
C GLY A 116 -6.08 -7.91 3.85
N GLU A 117 -4.78 -8.16 3.71
CA GLU A 117 -4.20 -9.50 3.62
C GLU A 117 -4.53 -10.34 4.86
N ILE A 118 -4.32 -9.79 6.05
CA ILE A 118 -4.57 -10.51 7.32
C ILE A 118 -6.04 -10.86 7.44
N ILE A 119 -6.95 -9.91 7.20
CA ILE A 119 -8.40 -10.13 7.31
C ILE A 119 -8.83 -11.21 6.29
N TYR A 120 -8.34 -11.10 5.04
CA TYR A 120 -8.68 -12.04 3.98
C TYR A 120 -8.17 -13.46 4.30
N ALA A 121 -6.89 -13.59 4.65
CA ALA A 121 -6.24 -14.86 4.93
C ALA A 121 -6.81 -15.52 6.20
N ALA A 122 -7.04 -14.75 7.27
CA ALA A 122 -7.64 -15.25 8.50
C ALA A 122 -9.07 -15.76 8.25
N ALA A 123 -9.84 -15.08 7.39
CA ALA A 123 -11.16 -15.55 6.98
C ALA A 123 -11.08 -16.84 6.15
N ALA A 124 -10.10 -16.97 5.26
CA ALA A 124 -9.88 -18.20 4.49
C ALA A 124 -9.50 -19.40 5.38
N ALA A 125 -8.72 -19.18 6.44
CA ALA A 125 -8.27 -20.22 7.37
C ALA A 125 -9.30 -20.62 8.44
N ALA A 126 -10.41 -19.87 8.58
CA ALA A 126 -11.43 -20.17 9.58
C ALA A 126 -12.13 -21.51 9.29
N LYS A 127 -12.28 -22.35 10.32
CA LYS A 127 -12.86 -23.70 10.22
C LYS A 127 -14.36 -23.72 9.84
N ASP A 128 -15.05 -22.59 10.01
CA ASP A 128 -16.47 -22.43 9.64
C ASP A 128 -16.60 -22.03 8.16
N SER A 129 -16.12 -22.92 7.29
CA SER A 129 -15.88 -22.73 5.84
C SER A 129 -17.12 -22.44 4.98
N SER A 130 -18.32 -22.52 5.56
CA SER A 130 -19.61 -22.33 4.87
C SER A 130 -20.42 -21.14 5.38
N SER A 131 -19.84 -20.30 6.25
CA SER A 131 -20.59 -19.23 6.90
C SER A 131 -20.62 -17.94 6.08
N LYS A 132 -21.78 -17.28 5.99
CA LYS A 132 -21.93 -15.93 5.41
C LYS A 132 -20.93 -14.93 5.99
N LYS A 133 -20.52 -15.12 7.25
CA LYS A 133 -19.52 -14.31 7.96
C LYS A 133 -18.11 -14.40 7.32
N GLN A 134 -17.71 -15.58 6.84
CA GLN A 134 -16.43 -15.73 6.14
C GLN A 134 -16.43 -14.97 4.81
N ALA A 135 -17.51 -15.08 4.02
CA ALA A 135 -17.63 -14.33 2.77
C ALA A 135 -17.55 -12.82 3.02
N VAL A 136 -18.23 -12.32 4.07
CA VAL A 136 -18.15 -10.91 4.48
C VAL A 136 -16.72 -10.51 4.86
N ASN A 137 -16.01 -11.32 5.65
CA ASN A 137 -14.64 -10.98 6.04
C ASN A 137 -13.66 -11.04 4.85
N ARG A 138 -13.84 -11.96 3.90
CA ARG A 138 -13.00 -11.99 2.69
C ARG A 138 -13.28 -10.79 1.79
N ASP A 139 -14.54 -10.43 1.61
CA ASP A 139 -14.92 -9.22 0.86
C ASP A 139 -14.38 -7.95 1.55
N GLU A 140 -14.38 -7.92 2.88
CA GLU A 140 -13.79 -6.83 3.67
C GLU A 140 -12.28 -6.74 3.44
N GLY A 141 -11.52 -7.83 3.61
CA GLY A 141 -10.07 -7.83 3.37
C GLY A 141 -9.70 -7.42 1.94
N LEU A 142 -10.55 -7.79 0.97
CA LEU A 142 -10.42 -7.35 -0.41
C LEU A 142 -10.69 -5.84 -0.56
N ALA A 143 -11.70 -5.29 0.11
CA ALA A 143 -11.99 -3.85 0.09
C ALA A 143 -10.81 -3.03 0.64
N TRP A 144 -10.21 -3.45 1.77
CA TRP A 144 -8.99 -2.83 2.30
C TRP A 144 -7.83 -2.82 1.29
N THR A 145 -7.69 -3.89 0.50
CA THR A 145 -6.67 -3.97 -0.54
C THR A 145 -6.97 -3.04 -1.72
N ARG A 146 -8.25 -2.89 -2.11
CA ARG A 146 -8.64 -1.93 -3.16
C ARG A 146 -8.30 -0.50 -2.73
N ASP A 147 -8.67 -0.14 -1.50
CA ASP A 147 -8.39 1.18 -0.93
C ASP A 147 -6.87 1.45 -0.85
N ALA A 148 -6.07 0.42 -0.51
CA ALA A 148 -4.60 0.52 -0.51
C ALA A 148 -4.05 0.83 -1.91
N VAL A 149 -4.53 0.12 -2.94
CA VAL A 149 -4.13 0.34 -4.34
C VAL A 149 -4.55 1.73 -4.81
N ASP A 150 -5.78 2.15 -4.50
CA ASP A 150 -6.30 3.48 -4.86
C ASP A 150 -5.43 4.60 -4.27
N LEU A 151 -5.12 4.49 -2.97
CA LEU A 151 -4.30 5.47 -2.27
C LEU A 151 -2.89 5.55 -2.86
N ALA A 152 -2.24 4.40 -3.09
CA ALA A 152 -0.89 4.35 -3.66
C ALA A 152 -0.85 4.89 -5.10
N GLU A 153 -1.85 4.55 -5.93
CA GLU A 153 -1.98 5.04 -7.30
C GLU A 153 -2.17 6.56 -7.33
N GLU A 154 -3.04 7.10 -6.47
CA GLU A 154 -3.29 8.54 -6.38
C GLU A 154 -2.03 9.32 -6.00
N GLN A 155 -1.30 8.86 -4.98
CA GLN A 155 -0.06 9.52 -4.55
C GLN A 155 1.02 9.45 -5.62
N LEU A 156 1.14 8.32 -6.31
CA LEU A 156 2.14 8.15 -7.35
C LEU A 156 1.87 9.07 -8.56
N ARG A 157 0.60 9.28 -8.91
CA ARG A 157 0.18 10.27 -9.93
C ARG A 157 0.49 11.71 -9.49
N LYS A 158 0.27 12.05 -8.22
CA LYS A 158 0.59 13.38 -7.65
C LYS A 158 2.08 13.67 -7.66
N LEU A 159 2.91 12.67 -7.39
CA LEU A 159 4.38 12.78 -7.39
C LEU A 159 4.98 12.93 -8.79
N GLY A 160 4.28 12.45 -9.83
CA GLY A 160 4.71 12.50 -11.22
C GLY A 160 5.99 11.69 -11.52
N PRO A 161 6.46 11.69 -12.79
CA PRO A 161 7.65 10.95 -13.22
C PRO A 161 8.96 11.72 -13.08
N ILE A 162 8.95 13.05 -12.95
CA ILE A 162 10.16 13.90 -12.95
C ILE A 162 10.08 14.89 -11.79
N GLY A 163 11.13 14.95 -10.96
CA GLY A 163 11.18 15.80 -9.75
C GLY A 163 10.35 15.26 -8.57
N GLY A 164 10.50 15.83 -7.37
CA GLY A 164 9.77 15.40 -6.17
C GLY A 164 10.49 14.35 -5.32
N ASP A 165 9.79 13.87 -4.28
CA ASP A 165 10.34 12.98 -3.25
C ASP A 165 10.58 11.55 -3.80
N LYS A 166 11.85 11.24 -4.06
CA LYS A 166 12.31 9.95 -4.62
C LYS A 166 11.97 8.77 -3.69
N GLU A 167 12.08 8.98 -2.37
CA GLU A 167 11.78 7.96 -1.37
C GLU A 167 10.29 7.67 -1.30
N ALA A 168 9.46 8.73 -1.28
CA ALA A 168 8.02 8.59 -1.37
C ALA A 168 7.63 7.80 -2.63
N ARG A 169 8.16 8.18 -3.79
CA ARG A 169 7.86 7.50 -5.04
C ARG A 169 8.24 6.02 -5.05
N LYS A 170 9.41 5.69 -4.47
CA LYS A 170 9.84 4.29 -4.34
C LYS A 170 8.85 3.51 -3.48
N THR A 171 8.50 4.05 -2.31
CA THR A 171 7.55 3.43 -1.38
C THR A 171 6.16 3.24 -2.01
N CYS A 172 5.63 4.28 -2.68
CA CYS A 172 4.34 4.18 -3.37
C CYS A 172 4.34 3.12 -4.47
N ARG A 173 5.44 2.98 -5.23
CA ARG A 173 5.57 1.96 -6.27
C ARG A 173 5.60 0.55 -5.71
N GLU A 174 6.31 0.36 -4.61
CA GLU A 174 6.35 -0.92 -3.90
C GLU A 174 4.93 -1.28 -3.40
N CYS A 175 4.25 -0.37 -2.70
CA CYS A 175 2.88 -0.59 -2.23
C CYS A 175 1.88 -0.84 -3.36
N LEU A 176 1.95 -0.08 -4.47
CA LEU A 176 1.08 -0.26 -5.64
C LEU A 176 1.34 -1.61 -6.32
N GLY A 177 2.61 -1.97 -6.53
CA GLY A 177 3.00 -3.23 -7.16
C GLY A 177 2.55 -4.43 -6.35
N THR A 178 2.85 -4.45 -5.05
CA THR A 178 2.41 -5.51 -4.14
C THR A 178 0.88 -5.53 -4.00
N GLY A 179 0.24 -4.36 -3.89
CA GLY A 179 -1.22 -4.24 -3.80
C GLY A 179 -1.96 -4.85 -4.99
N LEU A 180 -1.50 -4.55 -6.22
CA LEU A 180 -2.09 -5.12 -7.44
C LEU A 180 -1.88 -6.65 -7.52
N GLN A 181 -0.69 -7.13 -7.12
CA GLN A 181 -0.40 -8.57 -7.06
C GLN A 181 -1.32 -9.28 -6.07
N ASN A 182 -1.45 -8.75 -4.86
CA ASN A 182 -2.32 -9.31 -3.83
C ASN A 182 -3.78 -9.28 -4.25
N TRP A 183 -4.26 -8.16 -4.79
CA TRP A 183 -5.62 -8.05 -5.31
C TRP A 183 -5.89 -9.11 -6.37
N SER A 184 -4.97 -9.28 -7.33
CA SER A 184 -5.10 -10.30 -8.37
C SER A 184 -5.16 -11.72 -7.80
N ALA A 185 -4.34 -12.02 -6.79
CA ALA A 185 -4.30 -13.33 -6.16
C ALA A 185 -5.59 -13.63 -5.37
N MET A 186 -6.10 -12.65 -4.62
CA MET A 186 -7.34 -12.78 -3.84
C MET A 186 -8.56 -12.98 -4.75
N VAL A 187 -8.68 -12.22 -5.84
CA VAL A 187 -9.78 -12.36 -6.79
C VAL A 187 -9.70 -13.69 -7.54
N ALA A 188 -8.50 -14.09 -7.97
CA ALA A 188 -8.30 -15.39 -8.63
C ALA A 188 -8.66 -16.56 -7.72
N SER A 189 -8.35 -16.48 -6.41
CA SER A 189 -8.79 -17.48 -5.43
C SER A 189 -10.31 -17.56 -5.34
N LEU A 190 -11.01 -16.42 -5.29
CA LEU A 190 -12.47 -16.38 -5.19
C LEU A 190 -13.14 -16.90 -6.46
N ALA A 191 -12.61 -16.56 -7.64
CA ALA A 191 -13.10 -17.07 -8.92
C ALA A 191 -12.99 -18.60 -9.00
N ARG A 192 -11.82 -19.17 -8.62
CA ARG A 192 -11.62 -20.63 -8.57
C ARG A 192 -12.57 -21.32 -7.58
N GLU A 193 -12.80 -20.72 -6.41
CA GLU A 193 -13.73 -21.26 -5.41
C GLU A 193 -15.17 -21.26 -5.94
N GLU A 194 -15.59 -20.24 -6.70
CA GLU A 194 -16.91 -20.17 -7.33
C GLU A 194 -17.06 -21.19 -8.46
N GLU A 195 -16.06 -21.32 -9.34
CA GLU A 195 -16.02 -22.34 -10.38
C GLU A 195 -16.10 -23.75 -9.80
N ALA A 196 -15.34 -24.04 -8.75
CA ALA A 196 -15.38 -25.33 -8.07
C ALA A 196 -16.76 -25.62 -7.46
N LYS A 197 -17.42 -24.62 -6.87
CA LYS A 197 -18.80 -24.76 -6.36
C LYS A 197 -19.81 -25.01 -7.48
N ASN A 198 -19.65 -24.33 -8.61
CA ASN A 198 -20.51 -24.51 -9.78
C ASN A 198 -20.34 -25.90 -10.42
N GLN A 199 -19.11 -26.43 -10.45
CA GLN A 199 -18.83 -27.79 -10.95
C GLN A 199 -19.26 -28.89 -9.98
N ALA A 200 -19.20 -28.63 -8.67
CA ALA A 200 -19.64 -29.58 -7.63
C ALA A 200 -21.16 -29.55 -7.39
N ALA A 201 -21.88 -28.56 -7.92
CA ALA A 201 -23.34 -28.52 -7.85
C ALA A 201 -23.92 -29.67 -8.71
N PRO A 202 -24.78 -30.54 -8.14
CA PRO A 202 -25.39 -31.61 -8.92
C PRO A 202 -26.17 -31.01 -10.09
N ALA A 203 -26.00 -31.57 -11.29
CA ALA A 203 -26.73 -31.19 -12.49
C ALA A 203 -28.24 -31.18 -12.16
N LYS A 204 -28.80 -29.98 -11.96
CA LYS A 204 -30.21 -29.86 -11.63
C LYS A 204 -31.02 -30.40 -12.81
N SER A 205 -31.77 -31.45 -12.50
CA SER A 205 -32.75 -32.17 -13.29
C SER A 205 -33.30 -31.44 -14.52
N ALA A 206 -33.37 -32.17 -15.63
CA ALA A 206 -33.86 -31.79 -16.96
C ALA A 206 -35.38 -31.50 -17.03
N PHE A 207 -35.99 -30.89 -16.01
CA PHE A 207 -37.39 -30.47 -16.01
C PHE A 207 -37.55 -29.11 -15.33
N GLY A 208 -37.59 -28.04 -16.13
CA GLY A 208 -37.75 -26.67 -15.63
C GLY A 208 -37.61 -25.62 -16.73
N PHE A 209 -38.47 -25.70 -17.74
CA PHE A 209 -38.75 -24.67 -18.73
C PHE A 209 -39.00 -23.31 -18.00
N TRP A 210 -38.31 -22.24 -18.43
CA TRP A 210 -38.26 -20.86 -17.87
C TRP A 210 -37.21 -20.56 -16.79
N THR A 211 -35.94 -20.46 -17.20
CA THR A 211 -35.08 -19.33 -16.84
C THR A 211 -33.92 -19.28 -17.82
N GLU A 212 -34.08 -18.49 -18.88
CA GLU A 212 -32.98 -18.08 -19.75
C GLU A 212 -32.09 -17.12 -18.96
N THR A 213 -31.30 -17.65 -18.03
CA THR A 213 -30.15 -16.91 -17.52
C THR A 213 -29.04 -17.14 -18.53
N LYS A 214 -28.89 -16.17 -19.44
CA LYS A 214 -27.59 -15.85 -20.03
C LYS A 214 -26.52 -16.10 -18.98
N THR A 215 -25.43 -16.71 -19.41
CA THR A 215 -24.13 -16.73 -18.74
C THR A 215 -23.77 -15.32 -18.23
N GLU A 216 -24.32 -14.92 -17.08
CA GLU A 216 -23.85 -13.77 -16.34
C GLU A 216 -22.46 -14.14 -15.87
N GLU A 217 -21.49 -13.35 -16.33
CA GLU A 217 -20.12 -13.49 -15.91
C GLU A 217 -20.07 -13.41 -14.37
N SER A 218 -19.47 -14.43 -13.74
CA SER A 218 -19.30 -14.47 -12.27
C SER A 218 -18.71 -13.14 -11.79
N ARG A 219 -19.23 -12.62 -10.67
CA ARG A 219 -18.76 -11.36 -10.05
C ARG A 219 -17.24 -11.30 -9.98
N TRP A 220 -16.61 -12.40 -9.59
CA TRP A 220 -15.16 -12.48 -9.43
C TRP A 220 -14.40 -12.59 -10.75
N ALA A 221 -14.99 -13.21 -11.78
CA ALA A 221 -14.43 -13.20 -13.13
C ALA A 221 -14.43 -11.79 -13.73
N ALA A 222 -15.53 -11.04 -13.54
CA ALA A 222 -15.61 -9.64 -13.95
C ALA A 222 -14.58 -8.78 -13.21
N GLU A 223 -14.40 -9.01 -11.90
CA GLU A 223 -13.39 -8.29 -11.12
C GLU A 223 -11.95 -8.65 -11.55
N GLU A 224 -11.68 -9.90 -11.92
CA GLU A 224 -10.35 -10.29 -12.42
C GLU A 224 -9.98 -9.49 -13.68
N LYS A 225 -10.95 -9.24 -14.57
CA LYS A 225 -10.76 -8.36 -15.73
C LYS A 225 -10.46 -6.93 -15.32
N VAL A 226 -11.14 -6.40 -14.29
CA VAL A 226 -10.87 -5.06 -13.73
C VAL A 226 -9.43 -4.98 -13.23
N VAL A 227 -8.96 -5.98 -12.47
CA VAL A 227 -7.59 -6.00 -11.95
C VAL A 227 -6.58 -6.05 -13.10
N LYS A 228 -6.78 -6.92 -14.09
CA LYS A 228 -5.90 -7.03 -15.27
C LYS A 228 -5.80 -5.70 -16.03
N GLU A 229 -6.94 -5.05 -16.27
CA GLU A 229 -6.98 -3.76 -16.93
C GLU A 229 -6.29 -2.68 -16.10
N ARG A 230 -6.44 -2.72 -14.77
CA ARG A 230 -5.78 -1.77 -13.88
C ARG A 230 -4.26 -1.98 -13.84
N ILE A 231 -3.78 -3.22 -13.79
CA ILE A 231 -2.35 -3.55 -13.95
C ILE A 231 -1.82 -3.00 -15.27
N ARG A 232 -2.58 -3.17 -16.37
CA ARG A 232 -2.20 -2.64 -17.68
C ARG A 232 -2.05 -1.11 -17.66
N ARG A 233 -3.00 -0.40 -17.06
CA ARG A 233 -3.00 1.08 -16.96
C ARG A 233 -1.89 1.61 -16.07
N THR A 234 -1.65 0.97 -14.94
CA THR A 234 -0.67 1.41 -13.93
C THR A 234 0.76 1.00 -14.25
N ARG A 235 0.98 0.20 -15.31
CA ARG A 235 2.31 -0.26 -15.73
C ARG A 235 3.30 0.88 -15.94
N GLU A 236 2.86 2.01 -16.51
CA GLU A 236 3.71 3.19 -16.71
C GLU A 236 4.22 3.81 -15.40
N LEU A 237 3.41 3.71 -14.33
CA LEU A 237 3.74 4.25 -13.03
C LEU A 237 4.74 3.35 -12.29
N LEU A 238 4.71 2.04 -12.55
CA LEU A 238 5.58 1.05 -11.91
C LEU A 238 6.96 0.95 -12.56
N VAL A 239 7.10 1.27 -13.84
CA VAL A 239 8.40 1.27 -14.52
C VAL A 239 9.26 2.42 -13.97
N GLN A 240 10.48 2.09 -13.53
CA GLN A 240 11.48 3.12 -13.23
C GLN A 240 11.90 3.77 -14.55
N VAL A 241 11.35 4.94 -14.84
CA VAL A 241 11.95 5.84 -15.82
C VAL A 241 13.20 6.40 -15.15
N GLU A 242 14.34 5.71 -15.33
CA GLU A 242 15.62 6.38 -15.16
C GLU A 242 15.61 7.57 -16.14
N PRO A 243 15.94 8.80 -15.69
CA PRO A 243 16.10 9.89 -16.64
C PRO A 243 17.12 9.44 -17.69
N PRO A 244 16.90 9.69 -18.99
CA PRO A 244 17.91 9.39 -19.99
C PRO A 244 19.20 10.04 -19.53
N VAL A 245 20.31 9.30 -19.64
CA VAL A 245 21.66 9.77 -19.28
C VAL A 245 22.00 10.94 -20.20
N ALA A 246 21.52 12.12 -19.86
CA ALA A 246 21.69 13.33 -20.62
C ALA A 246 22.99 13.97 -20.14
N GLY A 247 24.10 13.65 -20.81
CA GLY A 247 25.37 14.32 -20.59
C GLY A 247 26.58 13.48 -21.01
N LEU A 248 27.68 14.19 -21.25
CA LEU A 248 29.00 13.75 -21.74
C LEU A 248 29.64 12.52 -21.06
N ALA A 249 29.00 11.94 -20.03
CA ALA A 249 29.44 10.72 -19.37
C ALA A 249 29.44 9.49 -20.30
N SER A 250 28.63 9.48 -21.35
CA SER A 250 28.68 8.43 -22.40
C SER A 250 29.89 8.57 -23.34
N LEU A 251 30.59 9.71 -23.34
CA LEU A 251 31.81 9.95 -24.12
C LEU A 251 33.10 9.63 -23.34
N LEU A 252 33.01 9.33 -22.06
CA LEU A 252 34.15 9.01 -21.19
C LEU A 252 34.26 7.52 -20.84
N GLN A 253 33.43 6.67 -21.44
CA GLN A 253 33.68 5.23 -21.50
C GLN A 253 34.57 4.93 -22.71
N VAL A 254 35.87 5.13 -22.53
CA VAL A 254 36.93 4.51 -23.32
C VAL A 254 37.73 3.60 -22.39
#